data_AF-A0A6G2U904-F1
#
_entry.id   AF-A0A6G2U904-F1
#
_cell.length_a   1.000
_cell.length_b   1.000
_cell.length_c   1.000
_cell.angle_alpha   90.00
_cell.angle_beta   90.00
_cell.angle_gamma   90.00
#
_symmetry.space_group_name_H-M   'P 1'
#
loop_
_entity.id
_entity.type
_entity.pdbx_description
1 polymer ?
#
loop_
_entity_poly.entity_id
_entity_poly.type
_entity_poly.pdbx_seq_one_letter_code
_entity_poly.pdbx_strand_id
1 'polypeptide(L)'
;MPAAPSAGGRARPPRARTDAHPAGGRGPRAAASPRNMVLDAARTGGTVVLRTPPGGARLVASLIDVTPDLDVLGCVAGNDVVVAVCRDGTAGDQVLRFFRTTAES
;
A
#
# COMPACT_ATOMS: atom_id res chain seq x y z
N MET A 1 12.86 -43.65 6.01
CA MET A 1 12.73 -42.18 6.09
C MET A 1 12.53 -41.64 4.67
N PRO A 2 11.31 -41.29 4.23
CA PRO A 2 11.15 -40.59 2.95
C PRO A 2 11.40 -39.09 3.13
N ALA A 3 11.98 -38.47 2.10
CA ALA A 3 12.44 -37.10 2.06
C ALA A 3 11.29 -36.06 2.13
N ALA A 4 11.55 -34.92 2.78
CA ALA A 4 10.64 -33.79 2.85
C ALA A 4 10.46 -33.12 1.46
N PRO A 5 9.25 -32.65 1.10
CA PRO A 5 9.04 -31.96 -0.15
C PRO A 5 9.70 -30.58 -0.15
N SER A 6 10.35 -30.29 -1.27
CA SER A 6 11.07 -29.05 -1.59
C SER A 6 10.24 -27.80 -1.29
N ALA A 7 10.87 -26.84 -0.60
CA ALA A 7 10.34 -25.49 -0.42
C ALA A 7 10.11 -24.86 -1.80
N GLY A 8 8.84 -24.87 -2.25
CA GLY A 8 8.39 -24.16 -3.43
C GLY A 8 8.72 -22.68 -3.25
N GLY A 9 9.66 -22.18 -4.03
CA GLY A 9 9.98 -20.77 -4.10
C GLY A 9 8.73 -20.01 -4.51
N ARG A 10 8.03 -19.38 -3.55
CA ARG A 10 7.00 -18.40 -3.87
C ARG A 10 7.68 -17.33 -4.71
N ALA A 11 7.33 -17.28 -5.99
CA ALA A 11 7.77 -16.24 -6.89
C ALA A 11 7.52 -14.89 -6.20
N ARG A 12 8.59 -14.14 -5.95
CA ARG A 12 8.46 -12.76 -5.50
C ARG A 12 7.73 -12.01 -6.62
N PRO A 13 6.65 -11.29 -6.34
CA PRO A 13 6.08 -10.39 -7.34
C PRO A 13 7.20 -9.45 -7.83
N PRO A 14 7.23 -9.11 -9.13
CA PRO A 14 8.28 -8.29 -9.68
C PRO A 14 8.37 -6.99 -8.88
N ARG A 15 9.56 -6.70 -8.34
CA ARG A 15 9.87 -5.37 -7.84
C ARG A 15 9.89 -4.46 -9.05
N ALA A 16 8.78 -3.76 -9.29
CA ALA A 16 8.78 -2.64 -10.21
C ALA A 16 9.71 -1.57 -9.62
N ARG A 17 10.99 -1.61 -10.00
CA ARG A 17 11.82 -0.41 -9.97
C ARG A 17 11.28 0.45 -11.11
N THR A 18 10.37 1.35 -10.80
CA THR A 18 10.05 2.45 -11.71
C THR A 18 11.24 3.39 -11.66
N ASP A 19 11.98 3.40 -12.76
CA ASP A 19 13.08 4.33 -12.99
C ASP A 19 12.59 5.77 -12.81
N ALA A 20 13.51 6.61 -12.32
CA ALA A 20 13.29 7.96 -11.82
C ALA A 20 12.20 8.76 -12.57
N HIS A 21 11.21 9.25 -11.83
CA HIS A 21 10.37 10.34 -12.32
C HIS A 21 11.24 11.59 -12.43
N PRO A 22 11.28 12.28 -13.58
CA PRO A 22 12.11 13.46 -13.74
C PRO A 22 11.67 14.52 -12.74
N ALA A 23 12.63 15.03 -11.98
CA ALA A 23 12.44 16.22 -11.15
C ALA A 23 12.24 17.43 -12.09
N GLY A 24 11.00 17.68 -12.50
CA GLY A 24 10.66 18.78 -13.41
C GLY A 24 9.28 19.36 -13.09
N GLY A 25 9.25 20.59 -12.58
CA GLY A 25 8.03 21.42 -12.50
C GLY A 25 7.78 22.03 -11.12
N ARG A 26 8.33 23.22 -10.89
CA ARG A 26 8.09 24.05 -9.70
C ARG A 26 6.76 24.81 -9.89
N GLY A 27 5.67 24.25 -9.40
CA GLY A 27 4.38 24.90 -9.24
C GLY A 27 3.61 24.20 -8.11
N PRO A 28 2.68 24.86 -7.42
CA PRO A 28 1.82 24.19 -6.46
C PRO A 28 0.89 23.25 -7.23
N ARG A 29 1.35 22.03 -7.51
CA ARG A 29 0.41 20.94 -7.79
C ARG A 29 -0.48 20.88 -6.57
N ALA A 30 -1.79 21.01 -6.75
CA ALA A 30 -2.74 20.54 -5.75
C ALA A 30 -2.22 19.16 -5.32
N ALA A 31 -1.74 19.05 -4.08
CA ALA A 31 -1.13 17.82 -3.61
C ALA A 31 -2.16 16.74 -3.88
N ALA A 32 -1.82 15.78 -4.76
CA ALA A 32 -2.74 14.71 -5.09
C ALA A 32 -3.22 14.15 -3.74
N SER A 33 -4.53 14.04 -3.54
CA SER A 33 -5.07 13.55 -2.27
C SER A 33 -4.28 12.30 -1.88
N PRO A 34 -3.77 12.17 -0.64
CA PRO A 34 -2.96 11.01 -0.26
C PRO A 34 -3.68 9.70 -0.55
N ARG A 35 -5.01 9.71 -0.52
CA ARG A 35 -5.89 8.61 -0.94
C ARG A 35 -5.67 8.17 -2.40
N ASN A 36 -5.45 9.11 -3.31
CA ASN A 36 -5.22 8.87 -4.74
C ASN A 36 -3.75 8.56 -5.06
N MET A 37 -2.87 8.53 -4.06
CA MET A 37 -1.46 8.13 -4.23
C MET A 37 -1.26 6.61 -4.14
N VAL A 38 -2.31 5.82 -3.89
CA VAL A 38 -2.21 4.36 -3.88
C VAL A 38 -2.30 3.83 -5.32
N LEU A 39 -1.18 3.26 -5.79
CA LEU A 39 -1.04 2.66 -7.12
C LEU A 39 -1.56 1.23 -7.17
N ASP A 40 -1.41 0.50 -6.06
CA ASP A 40 -1.80 -0.90 -5.92
C ASP A 40 -2.04 -1.22 -4.44
N ALA A 41 -2.96 -2.14 -4.15
CA ALA A 41 -3.35 -2.51 -2.81
C ALA A 41 -3.76 -3.99 -2.73
N ALA A 42 -3.17 -4.73 -1.79
CA ALA A 42 -3.46 -6.15 -1.58
C ALA A 42 -3.54 -6.48 -0.09
N ARG A 43 -4.25 -7.56 0.27
CA ARG A 43 -4.34 -8.03 1.66
C ARG A 43 -4.13 -9.52 1.83
N THR A 44 -3.72 -9.92 3.03
CA THR A 44 -3.67 -11.31 3.50
C THR A 44 -4.05 -11.35 4.98
N GLY A 45 -5.15 -12.02 5.33
CA GLY A 45 -5.73 -11.90 6.67
C GLY A 45 -5.99 -10.43 7.01
N GLY A 46 -5.56 -9.99 8.21
CA GLY A 46 -5.61 -8.60 8.65
C GLY A 46 -4.47 -7.71 8.13
N THR A 47 -3.53 -8.21 7.32
CA THR A 47 -2.43 -7.38 6.81
C THR A 47 -2.74 -6.82 5.43
N VAL A 48 -2.58 -5.51 5.25
CA VAL A 48 -2.76 -4.79 3.98
C VAL A 48 -1.42 -4.19 3.55
N VAL A 49 -1.10 -4.32 2.26
CA VAL A 49 0.08 -3.72 1.62
C VAL A 49 -0.39 -2.73 0.57
N LEU A 50 0.03 -1.47 0.70
CA LEU A 50 -0.27 -0.39 -0.24
C LEU A 50 1.02 0.05 -0.94
N ARG A 51 0.97 0.19 -2.26
CA ARG A 51 2.06 0.71 -3.09
C ARG A 51 1.77 2.15 -3.45
N THR A 52 2.78 3.02 -3.37
CA THR A 52 2.67 4.44 -3.70
C THR A 52 3.75 4.86 -4.68
N PRO A 53 3.66 6.06 -5.30
CA PRO A 53 4.83 6.68 -5.92
C PRO A 53 5.98 6.86 -4.91
N PRO A 54 7.22 7.07 -5.39
CA PRO A 54 8.35 7.38 -4.54
C PRO A 54 8.06 8.56 -3.61
N GLY A 55 8.32 8.38 -2.31
CA GLY A 55 8.07 9.37 -1.26
C GLY A 55 6.61 9.48 -0.79
N GLY A 56 5.67 8.77 -1.41
CA GLY A 56 4.25 8.85 -1.10
C GLY A 56 3.80 8.05 0.13
N ALA A 57 4.58 7.04 0.54
CA ALA A 57 4.14 6.07 1.55
C ALA A 57 3.82 6.74 2.90
N ARG A 58 4.62 7.72 3.32
CA ARG A 58 4.43 8.40 4.60
C ARG A 58 3.18 9.28 4.62
N LEU A 59 2.80 9.88 3.48
CA LEU A 59 1.57 10.64 3.35
C LEU A 59 0.34 9.72 3.43
N VAL A 60 0.41 8.55 2.79
CA VAL A 60 -0.64 7.53 2.87
C VAL A 60 -0.80 7.00 4.29
N ALA A 61 0.31 6.68 4.97
CA ALA A 61 0.28 6.24 6.37
C ALA A 61 -0.34 7.30 7.29
N SER A 62 0.06 8.56 7.14
CA SER A 62 -0.54 9.66 7.91
C SER A 62 -2.04 9.81 7.66
N LEU A 63 -2.54 9.50 6.45
CA LEU A 63 -3.97 9.50 6.17
C LEU A 63 -4.69 8.34 6.88
N ILE A 64 -4.07 7.16 6.94
CA ILE A 64 -4.62 6.01 7.69
C ILE A 64 -4.75 6.39 9.17
N ASP A 65 -3.72 6.98 9.77
CA ASP A 65 -3.70 7.32 11.20
C ASP A 65 -4.81 8.30 11.60
N VAL A 66 -5.26 9.16 10.69
CA VAL A 66 -6.33 10.15 10.95
C VAL A 66 -7.71 9.69 10.47
N THR A 67 -7.84 8.51 9.88
CA THR A 67 -9.12 7.99 9.37
C THR A 67 -9.76 7.08 10.42
N PRO A 68 -10.81 7.53 11.14
CA PRO A 68 -11.34 6.82 12.30
C PRO A 68 -12.09 5.52 11.97
N ASP A 69 -12.58 5.37 10.74
CA ASP A 69 -13.39 4.22 10.32
C ASP A 69 -12.56 3.01 9.86
N LEU A 70 -11.23 3.09 9.91
CA LEU A 70 -10.34 1.99 9.57
C LEU A 70 -9.88 1.32 10.87
N ASP A 71 -10.34 0.09 11.15
CA ASP A 71 -9.91 -0.69 12.33
C ASP A 71 -8.48 -1.25 12.14
N VAL A 72 -7.54 -0.32 12.01
CA VAL A 72 -6.10 -0.50 11.82
C VAL A 72 -5.43 -0.39 13.19
N LEU A 73 -4.72 -1.44 13.58
CA LEU A 73 -3.92 -1.48 14.82
C LEU A 73 -2.66 -0.62 14.70
N GLY A 74 -2.15 -0.45 13.49
CA GLY A 74 -1.04 0.44 13.16
C GLY A 74 -0.50 0.21 11.75
N CYS A 75 0.39 1.09 11.29
CA CYS A 75 1.04 0.94 10.00
C CYS A 75 2.54 1.33 10.03
N VAL A 76 3.30 0.80 9.08
CA VAL A 76 4.71 1.15 8.84
C VAL A 76 4.85 1.66 7.41
N ALA A 77 5.38 2.87 7.27
CA ALA A 77 5.68 3.47 5.97
C ALA A 77 7.17 3.35 5.62
N GLY A 78 7.44 2.79 4.45
CA GLY A 78 8.74 2.89 3.78
C GLY A 78 8.82 4.14 2.90
N ASN A 79 9.47 4.01 1.74
CA ASN A 79 9.53 5.06 0.72
C ASN A 79 8.28 5.05 -0.17
N ASP A 80 7.96 3.87 -0.68
CA ASP A 80 6.96 3.61 -1.73
C ASP A 80 5.99 2.48 -1.33
N VAL A 81 6.05 2.02 -0.08
CA VAL A 81 5.21 0.95 0.45
C VAL A 81 4.73 1.30 1.86
N VAL A 82 3.45 1.05 2.12
CA VAL A 82 2.86 1.03 3.47
C VAL A 82 2.40 -0.38 3.78
N VAL A 83 2.72 -0.86 4.98
CA VAL A 83 2.15 -2.08 5.54
C VAL A 83 1.25 -1.70 6.70
N ALA A 84 -0.05 -1.94 6.56
CA ALA A 84 -1.04 -1.71 7.61
C ALA A 84 -1.46 -3.05 8.24
N VAL A 85 -1.49 -3.10 9.56
CA VAL A 85 -1.96 -4.24 10.34
C VAL A 85 -3.34 -3.89 10.87
N CYS A 86 -4.35 -4.60 10.40
CA CYS A 86 -5.75 -4.45 10.77
C CYS A 86 -6.15 -5.52 11.79
N ARG A 87 -7.25 -5.28 12.51
CA ARG A 87 -7.76 -6.23 13.51
C ARG A 87 -8.06 -7.61 12.93
N ASP A 88 -8.67 -7.64 11.76
CA ASP A 88 -9.03 -8.86 11.05
C ASP A 88 -9.13 -8.63 9.53
N GLY A 89 -9.54 -9.66 8.79
CA GLY A 89 -9.70 -9.58 7.34
C GLY A 89 -10.79 -8.61 6.86
N THR A 90 -11.84 -8.41 7.66
CA THR A 90 -12.93 -7.47 7.36
C THR A 90 -12.45 -6.04 7.45
N ALA A 91 -11.66 -5.70 8.48
CA ALA A 91 -10.98 -4.42 8.60
C ALA A 91 -10.01 -4.20 7.43
N GLY A 92 -9.28 -5.25 7.01
CA GLY A 92 -8.46 -5.21 5.80
C GLY A 92 -9.26 -4.87 4.52
N ASP A 93 -10.45 -5.44 4.34
CA ASP A 93 -11.35 -5.11 3.23
C ASP A 93 -11.88 -3.66 3.27
N GLN A 94 -12.01 -3.07 4.46
CA GLN A 94 -12.37 -1.65 4.59
C GLN A 94 -11.24 -0.76 4.11
N VAL A 95 -10.00 -1.04 4.50
CA VAL A 95 -8.81 -0.31 4.03
C VAL A 95 -8.68 -0.41 2.50
N LEU A 96 -8.86 -1.60 1.92
CA LEU A 96 -8.83 -1.75 0.46
C LEU A 96 -9.91 -0.89 -0.21
N ARG A 97 -11.16 -0.94 0.28
CA ARG A 97 -12.25 -0.12 -0.24
C ARG A 97 -11.98 1.38 -0.11
N PHE A 98 -11.38 1.80 1.00
CA PHE A 98 -11.01 3.19 1.21
C PHE A 98 -10.00 3.64 0.14
N PHE A 99 -8.96 2.86 -0.14
CA PHE A 99 -7.93 3.20 -1.14
C PHE A 99 -8.21 2.74 -2.57
N ARG A 100 -9.42 2.23 -2.87
CA ARG A 100 -9.81 1.96 -4.26
C ARG A 100 -9.84 3.29 -5.03
N THR A 101 -8.80 3.53 -5.82
CA THR A 101 -8.84 4.47 -6.93
C THR A 101 -9.90 3.96 -7.91
N THR A 102 -10.91 4.79 -8.20
CA THR A 102 -11.79 4.58 -9.34
C THR A 102 -10.92 4.67 -10.58
N ALA A 103 -10.42 3.54 -11.06
CA ALA A 103 -9.52 3.51 -12.21
C ALA A 103 -10.22 3.90 -13.52
N GLU A 104 -11.55 4.01 -13.55
CA GLU A 104 -12.32 4.34 -14.75
C GLU A 104 -13.60 5.13 -14.41
N SER A 105 -13.67 6.38 -14.90
CA SER A 105 -14.89 7.04 -15.38
C SER A 105 -14.50 7.97 -16.52
#